data_AF-I8TQP1-F1
#
_entry.id   AF-I8TQP1-F1
#
_cell.length_a   1.000
_cell.length_b   1.000
_cell.length_c   1.000
_cell.angle_alpha   90.00
_cell.angle_beta   90.00
_cell.angle_gamma   90.00
#
_symmetry.space_group_name_H-M   'P 1'
#
loop_
_entity.id
_entity.type
_entity.pdbx_description
1 polymer ?
#
loop_
_entity_poly.entity_id
_entity_poly.type
_entity_poly.pdbx_seq_one_letter_code
_entity_poly.pdbx_strand_id
1 'polypeptide(L)'
;MAWVREPNNIVPIMTSNTTPRGVAFASSEGAANVAAAAYNNNLGTAWYPKQSPLTPPPWKLGYEFVEPARIYGYTILSWILVGWAPKNWTFEGWTGTAWKVLHTRTNITAWSTTTPNRYLFTNTEKYLKYQLNVTASNTTNTLWICKLEMLGDPLPEPTANLLIPQAIGCF
;
A
#
# COMPACT_ATOMS: atom_id res chain seq x y z
N MET A 1 -17.73 4.37 13.39
CA MET A 1 -17.41 3.06 12.81
C MET A 1 -15.91 2.89 12.87
N ALA A 2 -15.43 1.78 13.44
CA ALA A 2 -13.99 1.48 13.48
C ALA A 2 -13.51 1.13 12.06
N TRP A 3 -12.30 1.53 11.72
CA TRP A 3 -11.64 1.13 10.47
C TRP A 3 -11.58 -0.41 10.39
N VAL A 4 -11.82 -0.96 9.20
CA VAL A 4 -11.73 -2.41 8.92
C VAL A 4 -10.82 -2.61 7.72
N ARG A 5 -9.92 -3.61 7.81
CA ARG A 5 -9.03 -4.02 6.71
C ARG A 5 -9.86 -4.47 5.52
N GLU A 6 -9.51 -4.02 4.33
CA GLU A 6 -10.22 -4.45 3.14
C GLU A 6 -10.04 -5.96 2.92
N PRO A 7 -11.12 -6.74 2.71
CA PRO A 7 -11.04 -8.18 2.56
C PRO A 7 -10.25 -8.60 1.31
N ASN A 8 -10.23 -7.75 0.28
CA ASN A 8 -9.47 -7.97 -0.95
C ASN A 8 -8.05 -7.41 -0.90
N ASN A 9 -7.59 -6.86 0.23
CA ASN A 9 -6.20 -6.44 0.36
C ASN A 9 -5.28 -7.66 0.38
N ILE A 10 -4.41 -7.75 -0.62
CA ILE A 10 -3.48 -8.88 -0.79
C ILE A 10 -2.05 -8.58 -0.32
N VAL A 11 -1.78 -7.37 0.16
CA VAL A 11 -0.52 -7.08 0.86
C VAL A 11 -0.63 -7.64 2.29
N PRO A 12 0.28 -8.54 2.73
CA PRO A 12 0.25 -9.07 4.08
C PRO A 12 0.47 -7.95 5.11
N ILE A 13 0.10 -8.22 6.35
CA ILE A 13 0.38 -7.30 7.45
C ILE A 13 1.90 -7.27 7.67
N MET A 14 2.54 -6.16 7.29
CA MET A 14 4.00 -6.04 7.34
C MET A 14 4.49 -5.71 8.76
N THR A 15 5.60 -6.29 9.19
CA THR A 15 6.31 -5.94 10.44
C THR A 15 7.66 -5.27 10.18
N SER A 16 8.20 -5.43 8.96
CA SER A 16 9.38 -4.74 8.45
C SER A 16 9.21 -4.54 6.94
N ASN A 17 10.15 -3.87 6.27
CA ASN A 17 10.08 -3.71 4.82
C ASN A 17 10.15 -5.03 4.04
N THR A 18 10.56 -6.15 4.64
CA THR A 18 10.71 -7.45 3.95
C THR A 18 10.00 -8.61 4.66
N THR A 19 9.25 -8.34 5.73
CA THR A 19 8.61 -9.35 6.58
C THR A 19 7.11 -9.06 6.70
N PRO A 20 6.21 -10.06 6.52
CA PRO A 20 6.48 -11.51 6.47
C PRO A 20 6.80 -12.08 5.08
N ARG A 21 6.44 -11.39 4.00
CA ARG A 21 6.68 -11.81 2.61
C ARG A 21 6.70 -10.56 1.74
N GLY A 22 7.32 -10.63 0.57
CA GLY A 22 7.43 -9.49 -0.36
C GLY A 22 8.30 -8.35 0.19
N VAL A 23 8.26 -7.19 -0.48
CA VAL A 23 9.07 -6.03 -0.11
C VAL A 23 8.24 -4.74 -0.18
N ALA A 24 8.02 -4.09 0.96
CA ALA A 24 7.55 -2.71 1.00
C ALA A 24 8.73 -1.77 0.74
N PHE A 25 8.55 -0.77 -0.12
CA PHE A 25 9.60 0.18 -0.48
C PHE A 25 9.05 1.59 -0.64
N ALA A 26 9.91 2.59 -0.49
CA ALA A 26 9.58 3.98 -0.76
C ALA A 26 10.76 4.74 -1.38
N SER A 27 10.50 5.92 -1.96
CA SER A 27 11.55 6.80 -2.49
C SER A 27 12.44 7.39 -1.40
N SER A 28 11.93 7.53 -0.19
CA SER A 28 12.67 7.93 1.00
C SER A 28 11.91 7.51 2.25
N GLU A 29 12.64 7.29 3.35
CA GLU A 29 12.10 6.84 4.62
C GLU A 29 12.83 7.52 5.79
N GLY A 30 12.12 7.76 6.89
CA GLY A 30 12.72 8.07 8.18
C GLY A 30 12.97 6.80 9.01
N ALA A 31 13.79 6.88 10.06
CA ALA A 31 14.21 5.72 10.85
C ALA A 31 13.04 4.88 11.43
N ALA A 32 11.94 5.53 11.82
CA ALA A 32 10.74 4.87 12.35
C ALA A 32 9.54 4.86 11.38
N ASN A 33 9.64 5.55 10.23
CA ASN A 33 8.53 5.82 9.32
C ASN A 33 8.81 5.22 7.96
N VAL A 34 9.12 3.92 8.02
CA VAL A 34 9.49 3.07 6.89
C VAL A 34 8.28 2.72 6.05
N ALA A 35 8.47 2.23 4.82
CA ALA A 35 7.38 1.85 3.93
C ALA A 35 6.40 0.86 4.57
N ALA A 36 6.92 -0.12 5.33
CA ALA A 36 6.10 -1.10 6.05
C ALA A 36 5.08 -0.48 7.02
N ALA A 37 5.32 0.74 7.53
CA ALA A 37 4.39 1.41 8.43
C ALA A 37 3.03 1.73 7.76
N ALA A 38 2.97 1.80 6.42
CA ALA A 38 1.71 1.94 5.68
C ALA A 38 0.97 0.61 5.43
N TYR A 39 1.60 -0.52 5.76
CA TYR A 39 1.09 -1.88 5.48
C TYR A 39 0.95 -2.75 6.75
N ASN A 40 1.25 -2.21 7.93
CA ASN A 40 1.31 -2.96 9.20
C ASN A 40 -0.02 -3.04 9.96
N ASN A 41 -1.11 -2.60 9.34
CA ASN A 41 -2.45 -2.58 9.92
C ASN A 41 -2.61 -1.71 11.21
N ASN A 42 -1.62 -0.90 11.57
CA ASN A 42 -1.64 -0.07 12.78
C ASN A 42 -1.97 1.40 12.44
N LEU A 43 -3.01 1.96 13.05
CA LEU A 43 -3.42 3.36 12.84
C LEU A 43 -2.53 4.38 13.59
N GLY A 44 -1.71 3.91 14.53
CA GLY A 44 -0.74 4.73 15.27
C GLY A 44 0.57 4.98 14.52
N THR A 45 0.74 4.39 13.33
CA THR A 45 1.95 4.51 12.51
C THR A 45 1.60 4.93 11.09
N ALA A 46 2.57 5.54 10.41
CA ALA A 46 2.45 5.93 9.02
C ALA A 46 3.82 5.88 8.34
N TRP A 47 3.80 5.68 7.02
CA TRP A 47 4.96 6.06 6.22
C TRP A 47 4.94 7.56 5.95
N TYR A 48 6.12 8.18 6.00
CA TYR A 48 6.33 9.50 5.43
C TYR A 48 7.76 9.67 4.89
N PRO A 49 7.94 10.48 3.82
CA PRO A 49 9.25 10.81 3.28
C PRO A 49 10.17 11.44 4.32
N LYS A 50 11.48 11.24 4.16
CA LYS A 50 12.48 11.83 5.05
C LYS A 50 12.31 13.36 5.12
N GLN A 51 12.28 13.90 6.34
CA GLN A 51 12.01 15.33 6.60
C GLN A 51 13.27 16.18 6.86
N SER A 52 14.44 15.56 7.06
CA SER A 52 15.71 16.27 7.26
C SER A 52 16.89 15.55 6.59
N PRO A 53 17.39 16.05 5.43
CA PRO A 53 16.79 17.12 4.64
C PRO A 53 15.42 16.70 4.11
N LEU A 54 14.58 17.69 3.80
CA LEU A 54 13.22 17.48 3.33
C LEU A 54 13.24 16.88 1.93
N THR A 55 12.51 15.78 1.73
CA THR A 55 12.41 15.11 0.43
C THR A 55 11.34 15.81 -0.43
N PRO A 56 11.68 16.36 -1.61
CA PRO A 56 10.69 16.95 -2.51
C PRO A 56 9.88 15.86 -3.25
N PRO A 57 8.69 16.19 -3.78
CA PRO A 57 7.98 15.29 -4.69
C PRO A 57 8.79 15.05 -5.98
N PRO A 58 8.59 13.93 -6.69
CA PRO A 58 7.59 12.90 -6.41
C PRO A 58 7.97 11.96 -5.25
N TRP A 59 6.98 11.67 -4.41
CA TRP A 59 7.11 10.69 -3.33
C TRP A 59 6.54 9.35 -3.77
N LYS A 60 7.31 8.28 -3.65
CA LYS A 60 6.91 6.94 -4.07
C LYS A 60 6.77 6.05 -2.86
N LEU A 61 5.67 5.32 -2.77
CA LEU A 61 5.44 4.25 -1.79
C LEU A 61 4.86 3.06 -2.53
N GLY A 62 5.42 1.88 -2.34
CA GLY A 62 5.02 0.72 -3.10
C GLY A 62 5.31 -0.61 -2.41
N TYR A 63 4.92 -1.65 -3.12
CA TYR A 63 5.07 -3.02 -2.67
C TYR A 63 5.46 -3.91 -3.85
N GLU A 64 6.44 -4.76 -3.62
CA GLU A 64 6.89 -5.82 -4.51
C GLU A 64 6.39 -7.16 -3.97
N PHE A 65 5.53 -7.77 -4.76
CA PHE A 65 5.07 -9.12 -4.54
C PHE A 65 6.19 -10.10 -4.91
N VAL A 66 6.16 -11.24 -4.26
CA VAL A 66 6.95 -12.44 -4.59
C VAL A 66 6.58 -13.11 -5.93
N GLU A 67 5.32 -12.96 -6.34
CA GLU A 67 4.77 -13.49 -7.57
C GLU A 67 3.91 -12.38 -8.20
N PRO A 68 3.87 -12.26 -9.54
CA PRO A 68 3.05 -11.25 -10.19
C PRO A 68 1.58 -11.36 -9.77
N ALA A 69 1.06 -10.27 -9.20
CA ALA A 69 -0.31 -10.17 -8.73
C ALA A 69 -1.10 -9.25 -9.65
N ARG A 70 -2.43 -9.42 -9.73
CA ARG A 70 -3.30 -8.44 -10.42
C ARG A 70 -3.94 -7.54 -9.37
N ILE A 71 -3.56 -6.27 -9.37
CA ILE A 71 -4.22 -5.23 -8.58
C ILE A 71 -5.24 -4.50 -9.45
N TYR A 72 -6.48 -4.40 -8.96
CA TYR A 72 -7.59 -3.68 -9.61
C TYR A 72 -8.11 -2.52 -8.76
N GLY A 73 -7.55 -2.30 -7.58
CA GLY A 73 -7.92 -1.20 -6.73
C GLY A 73 -6.91 -0.95 -5.62
N TYR A 74 -7.06 0.18 -4.95
CA TYR A 74 -6.30 0.48 -3.74
C TYR A 74 -7.13 1.36 -2.80
N THR A 75 -6.74 1.38 -1.53
CA THR A 75 -7.26 2.32 -0.55
C THR A 75 -6.13 3.16 0.04
N ILE A 76 -6.43 4.42 0.36
CA ILE A 76 -5.49 5.32 1.02
C ILE A 76 -6.17 5.89 2.26
N LEU A 77 -5.50 5.79 3.40
CA LEU A 77 -5.88 6.46 4.64
C LEU A 77 -4.83 7.52 5.00
N SER A 78 -5.28 8.75 5.22
CA SER A 78 -4.44 9.79 5.80
C SER A 78 -4.19 9.50 7.28
N TRP A 79 -3.08 9.98 7.84
CA TRP A 79 -2.75 9.70 9.23
C TRP A 79 -3.45 10.66 10.21
N ILE A 80 -2.79 11.76 10.60
CA ILE A 80 -3.31 12.70 11.60
C ILE A 80 -3.83 13.98 10.95
N LEU A 81 -3.12 14.51 9.95
CA LEU A 81 -3.52 15.74 9.26
C LEU A 81 -3.89 15.46 7.80
N VAL A 82 -5.16 15.72 7.48
CA VAL A 82 -5.71 15.58 6.13
C VAL A 82 -5.00 16.44 5.08
N GLY A 83 -4.39 17.56 5.50
CA GLY A 83 -3.56 18.40 4.62
C GLY A 83 -2.31 17.69 4.10
N TRP A 84 -1.79 16.72 4.83
CA TRP A 84 -0.63 15.92 4.43
C TRP A 84 -0.99 14.69 3.61
N ALA A 85 -2.26 14.54 3.22
CA ALA A 85 -2.68 13.48 2.34
C ALA A 85 -2.33 13.79 0.86
N PRO A 86 -2.23 12.77 -0.01
CA PRO A 86 -2.03 12.96 -1.44
C PRO A 86 -3.08 13.90 -2.06
N LYS A 87 -2.67 14.72 -3.01
CA LYS A 87 -3.57 15.56 -3.83
C LYS A 87 -3.56 15.12 -5.29
N ASN A 88 -2.37 14.87 -5.83
CA ASN A 88 -2.15 14.38 -7.19
C ASN A 88 -1.23 13.17 -7.15
N TRP A 89 -1.62 12.09 -7.82
CA TRP A 89 -0.79 10.89 -7.91
C TRP A 89 -1.17 10.01 -9.10
N THR A 90 -0.24 9.13 -9.43
CA THR A 90 -0.47 7.95 -10.27
C THR A 90 -0.32 6.69 -9.42
N PHE A 91 -1.11 5.67 -9.74
CA PHE A 91 -0.88 4.30 -9.29
C PHE A 91 -0.34 3.51 -10.47
N GLU A 92 0.79 2.86 -10.27
CA GLU A 92 1.63 2.35 -11.36
C GLU A 92 2.01 0.88 -11.11
N GLY A 93 2.15 0.13 -12.19
CA GLY A 93 2.69 -1.24 -12.21
C GLY A 93 4.02 -1.30 -12.94
N TRP A 94 4.97 -2.08 -12.45
CA TRP A 94 6.29 -2.23 -13.06
C TRP A 94 6.28 -3.29 -14.16
N THR A 95 6.64 -2.91 -15.39
CA THR A 95 6.67 -3.81 -16.55
C THR A 95 7.93 -4.68 -16.63
N GLY A 96 8.88 -4.52 -15.71
CA GLY A 96 10.25 -5.06 -15.83
C GLY A 96 11.26 -4.00 -16.30
N THR A 97 10.80 -3.00 -17.05
CA THR A 97 11.65 -1.96 -17.66
C THR A 97 11.20 -0.55 -17.34
N ALA A 98 9.89 -0.33 -17.13
CA ALA A 98 9.32 0.98 -16.84
C ALA A 98 8.09 0.88 -15.92
N TRP A 99 7.75 1.99 -15.30
CA TRP A 99 6.48 2.14 -14.58
C TRP A 99 5.38 2.47 -15.58
N LYS A 100 4.36 1.62 -15.67
CA LYS A 100 3.14 1.86 -16.45
C LYS A 100 2.08 2.46 -15.53
N VAL A 101 1.53 3.60 -15.90
CA VAL A 101 0.40 4.21 -15.20
C VAL A 101 -0.85 3.36 -15.40
N LEU A 102 -1.45 2.91 -14.29
CA LEU A 102 -2.69 2.13 -14.28
C LEU A 102 -3.89 2.99 -13.90
N HIS A 103 -3.66 4.01 -13.07
CA HIS A 103 -4.71 4.89 -12.60
C HIS A 103 -4.15 6.26 -12.22
N THR A 104 -4.86 7.34 -12.56
CA THR A 104 -4.46 8.73 -12.28
C THR A 104 -5.53 9.42 -11.45
N ARG A 105 -5.11 10.16 -10.42
CA ARG A 105 -5.98 11.04 -9.64
C ARG A 105 -5.37 12.41 -9.49
N THR A 106 -6.21 13.43 -9.62
CA THR A 106 -5.83 14.84 -9.52
C THR A 106 -6.81 15.59 -8.64
N ASN A 107 -6.29 16.59 -7.93
CA ASN A 107 -7.04 17.53 -7.11
C ASN A 107 -7.95 16.88 -6.05
N ILE A 108 -7.51 15.78 -5.44
CA ILE A 108 -8.26 15.13 -4.35
C ILE A 108 -8.00 15.86 -3.03
N THR A 109 -9.04 16.52 -2.51
CA THR A 109 -8.98 17.32 -1.29
C THR A 109 -9.80 16.73 -0.14
N ALA A 110 -10.80 15.90 -0.44
CA ALA A 110 -11.64 15.24 0.57
C ALA A 110 -10.91 14.04 1.17
N TRP A 111 -10.43 14.21 2.39
CA TRP A 111 -9.68 13.20 3.15
C TRP A 111 -10.24 13.02 4.55
N SER A 112 -10.07 11.82 5.08
CA SER A 112 -10.40 11.46 6.46
C SER A 112 -9.22 10.73 7.08
N THR A 113 -9.10 10.86 8.40
CA THR A 113 -8.13 10.14 9.24
C THR A 113 -8.68 8.81 9.77
N THR A 114 -9.98 8.55 9.56
CA THR A 114 -10.68 7.36 10.07
C THR A 114 -11.31 6.52 8.97
N THR A 115 -11.62 7.12 7.82
CA THR A 115 -12.26 6.45 6.69
C THR A 115 -11.33 6.47 5.48
N PRO A 116 -10.93 5.31 4.96
CA PRO A 116 -10.03 5.25 3.81
C PRO A 116 -10.77 5.65 2.53
N ASN A 117 -10.10 6.37 1.65
CA ASN A 117 -10.59 6.60 0.30
C ASN A 117 -10.28 5.39 -0.57
N ARG A 118 -11.32 4.82 -1.20
CA ARG A 118 -11.21 3.65 -2.07
C ARG A 118 -11.23 4.05 -3.53
N TYR A 119 -10.34 3.43 -4.30
CA TYR A 119 -10.14 3.71 -5.72
C TYR A 119 -10.07 2.41 -6.51
N LEU A 120 -11.06 2.18 -7.37
CA LEU A 120 -11.10 1.04 -8.29
C LEU A 120 -10.72 1.50 -9.71
N PHE A 121 -10.09 0.62 -10.47
CA PHE A 121 -9.71 0.85 -11.86
C PHE A 121 -9.64 -0.47 -12.64
N THR A 122 -9.70 -0.39 -13.96
CA THR A 122 -9.57 -1.58 -14.81
C THR A 122 -8.11 -1.93 -14.99
N ASN A 123 -7.75 -3.17 -14.67
CA ASN A 123 -6.45 -3.75 -14.99
C ASN A 123 -6.60 -5.25 -15.29
N THR A 124 -6.04 -5.67 -16.41
CA THR A 124 -6.01 -7.07 -16.87
C THR A 124 -4.64 -7.72 -16.63
N GLU A 125 -3.61 -6.91 -16.38
CA GLU A 125 -2.23 -7.36 -16.31
C GLU A 125 -1.78 -7.62 -14.86
N LYS A 126 -0.91 -8.61 -14.69
CA LYS A 126 -0.23 -8.89 -13.43
C LYS A 126 1.14 -8.22 -13.40
N TYR A 127 1.49 -7.56 -12.29
CA TYR A 127 2.81 -6.97 -12.11
C TYR A 127 3.46 -7.47 -10.82
N LEU A 128 4.79 -7.55 -10.81
CA LEU A 128 5.54 -7.92 -9.62
C LEU A 128 5.61 -6.75 -8.63
N LYS A 129 5.70 -5.51 -9.12
CA LYS A 129 5.80 -4.31 -8.28
C LYS A 129 4.70 -3.32 -8.63
N TYR A 130 4.17 -2.69 -7.60
CA TYR A 130 3.21 -1.60 -7.70
C TYR A 130 3.66 -0.43 -6.84
N GLN A 131 3.37 0.79 -7.27
CA GLN A 131 3.65 1.98 -6.47
C GLN A 131 2.56 3.04 -6.61
N LEU A 132 2.39 3.79 -5.52
CA LEU A 132 1.78 5.10 -5.51
C LEU A 132 2.87 6.14 -5.76
N ASN A 133 2.74 6.94 -6.82
CA ASN A 133 3.66 8.00 -7.19
C ASN A 133 2.97 9.36 -7.01
N VAL A 134 3.22 10.00 -5.87
CA VAL A 134 2.54 11.23 -5.43
C VAL A 134 3.32 12.45 -5.87
N THR A 135 2.72 13.28 -6.72
CA THR A 135 3.34 14.50 -7.27
C THR A 135 2.93 15.76 -6.52
N ALA A 136 1.84 15.72 -5.75
CA ALA A 136 1.44 16.81 -4.86
C ALA A 136 0.67 16.26 -3.64
N SER A 137 0.82 16.93 -2.50
CA SER A 137 -0.04 16.76 -1.32
C SER A 137 -1.03 17.92 -1.22
N ASN A 138 -1.96 17.89 -0.25
CA ASN A 138 -2.81 19.05 0.05
C ASN A 138 -2.07 20.18 0.81
N THR A 139 -0.76 20.02 1.02
CA THR A 139 0.18 21.06 1.47
C THR A 139 1.37 21.16 0.51
N THR A 140 2.30 22.07 0.80
CA THR A 140 3.42 22.36 -0.08
C THR A 140 4.46 21.25 -0.15
N ASN A 141 4.82 20.60 0.96
CA ASN A 141 6.01 19.72 0.99
C ASN A 141 5.93 18.53 1.97
N THR A 142 4.74 18.15 2.46
CA THR A 142 4.61 17.06 3.45
C THR A 142 3.58 16.04 2.99
N LEU A 143 3.95 14.76 3.03
CA LEU A 143 3.09 13.64 2.68
C LEU A 143 3.14 12.55 3.74
N TRP A 144 2.00 12.22 4.34
CA TRP A 144 1.87 11.12 5.31
C TRP A 144 0.81 10.13 4.83
N ILE A 145 1.14 8.83 4.84
CA ILE A 145 0.22 7.75 4.48
C ILE A 145 0.15 6.78 5.64
N CYS A 146 -1.00 6.73 6.31
CA CYS A 146 -1.23 5.78 7.40
C CYS A 146 -1.45 4.37 6.88
N LYS A 147 -2.28 4.24 5.85
CA LYS A 147 -2.52 2.95 5.21
C LYS A 147 -2.56 3.07 3.71
N LEU A 148 -1.91 2.11 3.06
CA LEU A 148 -2.06 1.83 1.64
C LEU A 148 -2.42 0.35 1.50
N GLU A 149 -3.62 0.06 1.04
CA GLU A 149 -4.02 -1.33 0.75
C GLU A 149 -4.09 -1.52 -0.75
N MET A 150 -3.68 -2.69 -1.23
CA MET A 150 -3.76 -3.03 -2.66
C MET A 150 -4.76 -4.15 -2.85
N LEU A 151 -5.85 -3.83 -3.54
CA LEU A 151 -6.98 -4.73 -3.78
C LEU A 151 -6.71 -5.56 -5.03
N GLY A 152 -6.60 -6.86 -4.85
CA GLY A 152 -6.24 -7.78 -5.92
C GLY A 152 -6.99 -9.09 -5.86
N ASP A 153 -6.72 -9.92 -6.86
CA ASP A 153 -7.13 -11.32 -6.82
C ASP A 153 -6.37 -12.03 -5.69
N PRO A 154 -7.00 -12.96 -4.95
CA PRO A 154 -6.31 -13.74 -3.93
C PRO A 154 -5.03 -14.35 -4.50
N LEU A 155 -3.92 -14.16 -3.79
CA LEU A 155 -2.68 -14.85 -4.13
C LEU A 155 -2.89 -16.35 -3.88
N PRO A 156 -2.30 -17.24 -4.69
CA PRO A 156 -2.26 -18.64 -4.33
C PRO A 156 -1.67 -18.74 -2.92
N GLU A 157 -2.41 -19.36 -2.00
CA GLU A 157 -1.90 -19.61 -0.65
C GLU A 157 -0.55 -20.30 -0.78
N PRO A 158 0.48 -19.92 0.00
CA PRO A 158 1.71 -20.70 0.05
C PRO A 158 1.26 -22.12 0.41
N THR A 159 1.54 -23.09 -0.46
CA THR A 159 1.06 -24.46 -0.32
C THR A 159 1.28 -24.94 1.11
N ALA A 160 0.23 -24.92 1.91
CA ALA A 160 0.24 -25.58 3.19
C ALA A 160 0.42 -27.05 2.85
N ASN A 161 1.56 -27.63 3.26
CA ASN A 161 1.69 -29.07 3.30
C ASN A 161 0.44 -29.63 3.97
N LEU A 162 -0.38 -30.35 3.22
CA LEU A 162 -1.52 -31.10 3.71
C LEU A 162 -0.99 -32.21 4.63
N LEU A 163 -0.72 -31.86 5.87
CA LEU A 163 -0.61 -32.79 6.99
C LEU A 163 -1.54 -32.30 8.10
N ILE A 164 -2.83 -32.27 7.78
CA ILE A 164 -3.83 -32.49 8.83
C ILE A 164 -3.99 -34.01 8.89
N PRO A 165 -3.65 -34.68 10.01
CA PRO A 165 -4.06 -36.06 10.19
C PRO A 165 -5.58 -36.10 10.05
N GLN A 166 -6.07 -37.06 9.27
CA GLN A 166 -7.49 -37.34 9.20
C GLN A 166 -8.02 -37.44 10.63
N ALA A 167 -9.15 -36.77 10.89
CA ALA A 167 -9.87 -36.95 12.12
C ALA A 167 -10.20 -38.45 12.27
N ILE A 168 -9.38 -39.13 13.06
CA ILE A 168 -9.68 -40.44 13.63
C ILE A 168 -10.89 -40.19 14.52
N GLY A 169 -11.97 -40.93 14.25
CA GLY A 169 -13.20 -40.86 15.02
C GLY A 169 -13.06 -41.42 16.45
N CYS A 170 -14.21 -41.35 17.14
CA CYS A 170 -14.53 -41.86 18.48
C CYS A 170 -14.00 -40.99 19.64
N PHE A 171 -14.77 -40.67 20.68
CA PHE A 171 -16.04 -41.19 21.20
C PHE A 171 -17.01 -40.06 21.57
#